data_AF-A0A9D7FJD4-F1
#
_entry.id   AF-A0A9D7FJD4-F1
#
_cell.length_a   1.000
_cell.length_b   1.000
_cell.length_c   1.000
_cell.angle_alpha   90.00
_cell.angle_beta   90.00
_cell.angle_gamma   90.00
#
_symmetry.space_group_name_H-M   'P 1'
#
loop_
_entity.id
_entity.type
_entity.pdbx_description
1 polymer ?
#
loop_
_entity_poly.entity_id
_entity_poly.type
_entity_poly.pdbx_seq_one_letter_code
_entity_poly.pdbx_strand_id
1 'polypeptide(L)'
;MRFITLFIVLFIAAIGRPVYLEASDRTAARKELFDLLENRKELFDNYNQSIKKKSGFFGNRTKNDMRKSHATLQDIVDIDNKIMNSLERVIDTKNYEKTALTYDQNSNQDRINNLLKVNEVTLIQNEKLTAEKKQLSKDVLKMKFYFVLLFLIIAFLLYKILKKKQSV
;
A
#
# COMPACT_ATOMS: atom_id res chain seq x y z
N MET A 1 9.56 2.46 40.73
CA MET A 1 10.23 3.15 39.60
C MET A 1 11.23 2.26 38.85
N ARG A 2 12.19 1.59 39.51
CA ARG A 2 13.23 0.75 38.83
C ARG A 2 12.72 -0.47 38.04
N PHE A 3 11.62 -1.08 38.45
CA PHE A 3 11.02 -2.22 37.72
C PHE A 3 10.29 -1.80 36.44
N ILE A 4 9.71 -0.59 36.42
CA ILE A 4 8.99 -0.03 35.27
C ILE A 4 9.99 0.31 34.16
N THR A 5 11.13 0.88 34.51
CA THR A 5 12.20 1.18 33.54
C THR A 5 12.80 -0.09 32.92
N LEU A 6 12.94 -1.17 33.71
CA LEU A 6 13.39 -2.47 33.21
C LEU A 6 12.37 -3.11 32.24
N PHE A 7 11.09 -2.98 32.53
CA PHE A 7 10.01 -3.49 31.69
C PHE A 7 9.92 -2.73 30.35
N ILE A 8 10.11 -1.41 30.36
CA ILE A 8 10.12 -0.57 29.14
C ILE A 8 11.33 -0.92 28.26
N VAL A 9 12.51 -1.13 28.85
CA VAL A 9 13.71 -1.53 28.10
C VAL A 9 13.55 -2.93 27.48
N LEU A 10 12.94 -3.87 28.21
CA LEU A 10 12.63 -5.21 27.69
C LEU A 10 11.62 -5.15 26.53
N PHE A 11 10.63 -4.26 26.63
CA PHE A 11 9.60 -4.08 25.61
C PHE A 11 10.17 -3.45 24.33
N ILE A 12 11.08 -2.49 24.45
CA ILE A 12 11.79 -1.89 23.30
C ILE A 12 12.71 -2.92 22.62
N ALA A 13 13.39 -3.76 23.39
CA ALA A 13 14.24 -4.84 22.85
C ALA A 13 13.43 -5.94 22.12
N ALA A 14 12.18 -6.15 22.51
CA ALA A 14 11.28 -7.10 21.84
C ALA A 14 10.71 -6.57 20.51
N ILE A 15 10.52 -5.26 20.39
CA ILE A 15 9.98 -4.60 19.19
C ILE A 15 11.07 -4.31 18.14
N GLY A 16 12.31 -4.12 18.58
CA GLY A 16 13.42 -3.66 17.74
C GLY A 16 14.12 -4.72 16.87
N ARG A 17 13.53 -5.89 16.60
CA ARG A 17 14.12 -6.83 15.63
C ARG A 17 13.78 -6.37 14.22
N PRO A 18 14.74 -5.83 13.43
CA PRO A 18 14.49 -5.58 12.02
C PRO A 18 14.17 -6.92 11.36
N VAL A 19 12.94 -7.03 10.89
CA VAL A 19 12.47 -8.14 10.09
C VAL A 19 13.10 -7.97 8.71
N TYR A 20 14.24 -8.62 8.47
CA TYR A 20 14.82 -8.75 7.13
C TYR A 20 14.05 -9.83 6.37
N LEU A 21 12.85 -9.49 5.87
CA LEU A 21 12.09 -10.38 5.00
C LEU A 21 12.31 -9.99 3.52
N GLU A 22 12.47 -11.00 2.67
CA GLU A 22 12.34 -11.01 1.20
C GLU A 22 13.37 -10.27 0.31
N ALA A 23 14.25 -9.42 0.84
CA ALA A 23 15.28 -8.79 -0.01
C ALA A 23 16.35 -9.78 -0.52
N SER A 24 16.63 -10.87 0.22
CA SER A 24 17.76 -11.75 -0.09
C SER A 24 17.58 -12.51 -1.40
N ASP A 25 16.38 -13.03 -1.66
CA ASP A 25 16.13 -13.91 -2.81
C ASP A 25 16.17 -13.12 -4.14
N ARG A 26 15.60 -11.90 -4.13
CA ARG A 26 15.65 -10.99 -5.29
C ARG A 26 17.08 -10.54 -5.61
N THR A 27 17.90 -10.28 -4.58
CA THR A 27 19.32 -9.97 -4.77
C THR A 27 20.12 -11.20 -5.18
N ALA A 28 19.77 -12.38 -4.69
CA ALA A 28 20.45 -13.63 -5.00
C ALA A 28 20.24 -14.03 -6.46
N ALA A 29 18.99 -14.05 -6.95
CA ALA A 29 18.68 -14.40 -8.34
C ALA A 29 19.29 -13.41 -9.35
N ARG A 30 19.29 -12.11 -9.03
CA ARG A 30 19.95 -11.10 -9.88
C ARG A 30 21.47 -11.23 -9.86
N LYS A 31 22.06 -11.52 -8.71
CA LYS A 31 23.49 -11.75 -8.58
C LYS A 31 23.92 -13.01 -9.36
N GLU A 32 23.16 -14.10 -9.22
CA GLU A 32 23.35 -15.33 -10.00
C GLU A 32 23.32 -15.05 -11.51
N LEU A 33 22.34 -14.25 -11.98
CA LEU A 33 22.25 -13.85 -13.39
C LEU A 33 23.47 -13.03 -13.84
N PHE A 34 23.94 -12.06 -13.04
CA PHE A 34 25.13 -11.28 -13.37
C PHE A 34 26.40 -12.14 -13.42
N ASP A 35 26.56 -13.06 -12.47
CA ASP A 35 27.69 -13.99 -12.44
C ASP A 35 27.68 -14.91 -13.68
N LEU A 36 26.51 -15.39 -14.10
CA LEU A 36 26.37 -16.19 -15.32
C LEU A 36 26.66 -15.39 -16.61
N LEU A 37 26.24 -14.13 -16.67
CA LEU A 37 26.54 -13.25 -17.80
C LEU A 37 28.04 -12.95 -17.94
N GLU A 38 28.73 -12.72 -16.82
CA GLU A 38 30.19 -12.49 -16.83
C GLU A 38 30.93 -13.75 -17.29
N ASN A 39 30.56 -14.93 -16.76
CA ASN A 39 31.12 -16.21 -17.20
C ASN A 39 30.90 -16.46 -18.70
N ARG A 40 29.69 -16.18 -19.22
CA ARG A 40 29.40 -16.30 -20.67
C ARG A 40 30.32 -15.39 -21.49
N LYS A 41 30.49 -14.14 -21.05
CA LYS A 41 31.32 -13.14 -21.73
C LYS A 41 32.77 -13.61 -21.81
N GLU A 42 33.32 -14.13 -20.72
CA GLU A 42 34.68 -14.68 -20.71
C GLU A 42 34.84 -15.86 -21.68
N LEU A 43 33.89 -16.81 -21.66
CA LEU A 43 33.90 -17.95 -22.60
C LEU A 43 33.79 -17.50 -24.06
N PHE A 44 32.95 -16.50 -24.34
CA PHE A 44 32.77 -15.96 -25.69
C PHE A 44 34.01 -15.20 -26.17
N ASP A 45 34.66 -14.42 -25.30
CA ASP A 45 35.90 -13.72 -25.63
C ASP A 45 37.03 -14.73 -25.92
N ASN A 46 37.15 -15.78 -25.11
CA ASN A 46 38.10 -16.88 -25.33
C ASN A 46 37.83 -17.61 -26.66
N TYR A 47 36.56 -17.89 -26.96
CA TYR A 47 36.15 -18.47 -28.24
C TYR A 47 36.52 -17.55 -29.42
N ASN A 48 36.19 -16.27 -29.34
CA ASN A 48 36.45 -15.28 -30.39
C ASN A 48 37.95 -15.07 -30.65
N GLN A 49 38.77 -15.03 -29.59
CA GLN A 49 40.23 -14.98 -29.69
C GLN A 49 40.80 -16.23 -30.37
N SER A 50 40.25 -17.42 -30.07
CA SER A 50 40.67 -18.68 -30.69
C SER A 50 40.37 -18.74 -32.19
N ILE A 51 39.25 -18.14 -32.62
CA ILE A 51 38.85 -18.02 -34.02
C ILE A 51 39.77 -17.03 -34.76
N LYS A 52 39.93 -15.81 -34.21
CA LYS A 52 40.73 -14.74 -34.83
C LYS A 52 42.21 -15.08 -35.00
N LYS A 53 42.83 -15.75 -34.01
CA LYS A 53 44.26 -16.13 -34.09
C LYS A 53 44.56 -17.14 -35.20
N LYS A 54 43.58 -17.94 -35.65
CA LYS A 54 43.80 -19.03 -36.62
C LYS A 54 43.05 -18.86 -37.95
N SER A 55 42.39 -17.72 -38.17
CA SER A 55 41.66 -17.39 -39.41
C SER A 55 42.47 -16.57 -40.42
N GLY A 56 43.79 -16.41 -40.26
CA GLY A 56 44.66 -15.75 -41.24
C GLY A 56 44.79 -16.57 -42.55
N PHE A 57 45.13 -15.91 -43.66
CA PHE A 57 45.12 -16.35 -45.08
C PHE A 57 45.66 -17.78 -45.43
N PHE A 58 46.32 -18.49 -44.52
CA PHE A 58 46.68 -19.93 -44.62
C PHE A 58 46.18 -20.74 -43.41
N GLY A 59 44.93 -20.51 -43.02
CA GLY A 59 44.30 -20.98 -41.78
C GLY A 59 44.05 -22.48 -41.70
N ASN A 60 45.10 -23.27 -41.53
CA ASN A 60 44.98 -24.70 -41.24
C ASN A 60 44.54 -24.91 -39.78
N ARG A 61 43.22 -24.93 -39.53
CA ARG A 61 42.66 -25.40 -38.27
C ARG A 61 42.87 -26.90 -38.15
N THR A 62 43.49 -27.35 -37.06
CA THR A 62 43.64 -28.79 -36.81
C THR A 62 42.33 -29.37 -36.27
N LYS A 63 42.13 -30.69 -36.41
CA LYS A 63 41.00 -31.41 -35.81
C LYS A 63 40.90 -31.18 -34.29
N ASN A 64 42.04 -31.06 -33.60
CA ASN A 64 42.08 -30.76 -32.17
C ASN A 64 41.59 -29.34 -31.85
N ASP A 65 41.93 -28.35 -32.68
CA ASP A 65 41.45 -26.97 -32.51
C ASP A 65 39.93 -26.87 -32.71
N MET A 66 39.38 -27.62 -33.67
CA MET A 66 37.93 -27.69 -33.88
C MET A 66 37.21 -28.33 -32.68
N ARG A 67 37.74 -29.43 -32.14
CA ARG A 67 37.18 -30.08 -30.94
C ARG A 67 37.15 -29.15 -29.74
N LYS A 68 38.23 -28.39 -29.51
CA LYS A 68 38.29 -27.39 -28.42
C LYS A 68 37.25 -26.28 -28.63
N SER A 69 37.15 -25.74 -29.84
CA SER A 69 36.15 -24.70 -30.13
C SER A 69 34.71 -25.19 -30.01
N HIS A 70 34.46 -26.46 -30.32
CA HIS A 70 33.15 -27.07 -30.15
C HIS A 70 32.80 -27.29 -28.67
N ALA A 71 33.76 -27.72 -27.85
CA ALA A 71 33.58 -27.83 -26.40
C ALA A 71 33.25 -26.47 -25.78
N THR A 72 34.00 -25.41 -26.13
CA THR A 72 33.69 -24.04 -25.66
C THR A 72 32.31 -23.56 -26.12
N LEU A 73 31.88 -23.91 -27.33
CA LEU A 73 30.54 -23.58 -27.80
C LEU A 73 29.46 -24.32 -27.00
N GLN A 74 29.70 -25.58 -26.66
CA GLN A 74 28.80 -26.36 -25.81
C GLN A 74 28.71 -25.76 -24.39
N ASP A 75 29.83 -25.35 -23.81
CA ASP A 75 29.86 -24.66 -22.52
C ASP A 75 29.09 -23.33 -22.56
N ILE A 76 29.20 -22.56 -23.66
CA ILE A 76 28.42 -21.33 -23.87
C ILE A 76 26.92 -21.63 -23.91
N VAL A 77 26.50 -22.67 -24.63
CA VAL A 77 25.08 -23.07 -24.70
C VAL A 77 24.55 -23.51 -23.33
N ASP A 78 25.35 -24.24 -22.55
CA ASP A 78 24.97 -24.66 -21.20
C ASP A 78 24.84 -23.46 -20.24
N ILE A 79 25.71 -22.46 -20.36
CA ILE A 79 25.57 -21.20 -19.61
C ILE A 79 24.35 -20.41 -20.08
N ASP A 80 24.07 -20.37 -21.39
CA ASP A 80 22.89 -19.69 -21.94
C ASP A 80 21.58 -20.29 -21.40
N ASN A 81 21.51 -21.61 -21.26
CA ASN A 81 20.38 -22.28 -20.62
C ASN A 81 20.23 -21.87 -19.14
N LYS A 82 21.34 -21.78 -18.39
CA LYS A 82 21.31 -21.30 -17.00
C LYS A 82 20.88 -19.84 -16.90
N ILE A 83 21.35 -18.99 -17.81
CA ILE A 83 20.93 -17.58 -17.90
C ILE A 83 19.43 -17.50 -18.13
N MET A 84 18.90 -18.28 -19.07
CA MET A 84 17.45 -18.29 -19.36
C MET A 84 16.64 -18.66 -18.11
N ASN A 85 17.02 -19.73 -17.41
CA ASN A 85 16.34 -20.15 -16.17
C ASN A 85 16.41 -19.09 -15.07
N SER A 86 17.56 -18.40 -14.93
CA SER A 86 17.71 -17.32 -13.94
C SER A 86 16.86 -16.10 -14.30
N LEU A 87 16.74 -15.79 -15.60
CA LEU A 87 15.95 -14.67 -16.11
C LEU A 87 14.46 -14.92 -15.91
N GLU A 88 13.98 -16.14 -16.19
CA GLU A 88 12.60 -16.56 -15.94
C GLU A 88 12.24 -16.38 -14.46
N ARG A 89 13.10 -16.83 -13.54
CA ARG A 89 12.93 -16.63 -12.09
C ARG A 89 12.84 -15.15 -11.70
N VAL A 90 13.66 -14.30 -12.32
CA VAL A 90 13.65 -12.84 -12.08
C VAL A 90 12.37 -12.18 -12.64
N ILE A 91 11.86 -12.67 -13.77
CA ILE A 91 10.61 -12.19 -14.36
C ILE A 91 9.42 -12.62 -13.51
N ASP A 92 9.37 -13.87 -13.06
CA ASP A 92 8.28 -14.41 -12.24
C ASP A 92 8.17 -13.69 -10.91
N THR A 93 9.30 -13.48 -10.23
CA THR A 93 9.33 -12.68 -8.98
C THR A 93 8.82 -11.26 -9.21
N LYS A 94 9.21 -10.60 -10.31
CA LYS A 94 8.72 -9.26 -10.66
C LYS A 94 7.23 -9.25 -11.00
N ASN A 95 6.72 -10.26 -11.70
CA ASN A 95 5.31 -10.38 -12.04
C ASN A 95 4.44 -10.65 -10.81
N TYR A 96 4.94 -11.46 -9.88
CA TYR A 96 4.30 -11.68 -8.58
C TYR A 96 4.22 -10.38 -7.78
N GLU A 97 5.32 -9.64 -7.63
CA GLU A 97 5.34 -8.33 -6.96
C GLU A 97 4.33 -7.36 -7.59
N LYS A 98 4.30 -7.27 -8.93
CA LYS A 98 3.36 -6.42 -9.65
C LYS A 98 1.91 -6.81 -9.37
N THR A 99 1.60 -8.11 -9.37
CA THR A 99 0.26 -8.61 -9.10
C THR A 99 -0.17 -8.29 -7.66
N ALA A 100 0.71 -8.51 -6.68
CA ALA A 100 0.46 -8.19 -5.28
C ALA A 100 0.20 -6.69 -5.07
N LEU A 101 1.04 -5.82 -5.62
CA LEU A 101 0.85 -4.37 -5.55
C LEU A 101 -0.46 -3.91 -6.21
N THR A 102 -0.81 -4.50 -7.35
CA THR A 102 -2.08 -4.19 -8.04
C THR A 102 -3.29 -4.62 -7.20
N TYR A 103 -3.21 -5.79 -6.57
CA TYR A 103 -4.26 -6.30 -5.67
C TYR A 103 -4.45 -5.39 -4.46
N ASP A 104 -3.36 -4.96 -3.82
CA ASP A 104 -3.39 -4.04 -2.69
C ASP A 104 -3.96 -2.68 -3.08
N GLN A 105 -3.58 -2.15 -4.25
CA GLN A 105 -4.14 -0.91 -4.78
C GLN A 105 -5.65 -1.00 -4.99
N ASN A 106 -6.14 -2.08 -5.61
CA ASN A 106 -7.57 -2.29 -5.82
C ASN A 106 -8.32 -2.42 -4.49
N SER A 107 -7.79 -3.22 -3.55
CA SER A 107 -8.39 -3.39 -2.21
C SER A 107 -8.46 -2.07 -1.44
N ASN A 108 -7.40 -1.26 -1.51
CA ASN A 108 -7.38 0.07 -0.89
C ASN A 108 -8.35 1.02 -1.56
N GLN A 109 -8.48 1.00 -2.90
CA GLN A 109 -9.44 1.81 -3.61
C GLN A 109 -10.88 1.43 -3.22
N ASP A 110 -11.19 0.14 -3.10
CA ASP A 110 -12.50 -0.34 -2.64
C ASP A 110 -12.80 0.12 -1.21
N ARG A 111 -11.80 0.03 -0.31
CA ARG A 111 -11.91 0.56 1.06
C ARG A 111 -12.17 2.06 1.07
N ILE A 112 -11.46 2.84 0.26
CA ILE A 112 -11.65 4.29 0.14
C ILE A 112 -13.06 4.59 -0.37
N ASN A 113 -13.51 3.91 -1.42
CA ASN A 113 -14.85 4.09 -1.99
C ASN A 113 -15.95 3.78 -0.96
N ASN A 114 -15.77 2.71 -0.19
CA ASN A 114 -16.70 2.36 0.89
C ASN A 114 -16.71 3.41 2.01
N LEU A 115 -15.54 3.91 2.42
CA LEU A 115 -15.43 4.97 3.43
C LEU A 115 -16.07 6.27 2.95
N LEU A 116 -15.88 6.64 1.69
CA LEU A 116 -16.52 7.81 1.08
C LEU A 116 -18.04 7.68 1.11
N LYS A 117 -18.57 6.50 0.73
CA LYS A 117 -20.02 6.24 0.78
C LYS A 117 -20.59 6.35 2.20
N VAL A 118 -19.89 5.80 3.20
CA VAL A 118 -20.31 5.91 4.60
C VAL A 118 -20.27 7.37 5.08
N ASN A 119 -19.24 8.12 4.68
CA ASN A 119 -19.11 9.53 5.02
C ASN A 119 -20.25 10.34 4.42
N GLU A 120 -20.57 10.15 3.14
CA GLU A 120 -21.68 10.81 2.44
C GLU A 120 -23.02 10.55 3.13
N VAL A 121 -23.33 9.28 3.45
CA VAL A 121 -24.54 8.92 4.18
C VAL A 121 -24.59 9.59 5.56
N THR A 122 -23.46 9.65 6.25
CA THR A 122 -23.35 10.28 7.57
C THR A 122 -23.57 11.79 7.49
N LEU A 123 -23.01 12.46 6.46
CA LEU A 123 -23.22 13.88 6.22
C LEU A 123 -24.70 14.19 5.96
N ILE A 124 -25.35 13.41 5.09
CA ILE A 124 -26.79 13.55 4.80
C ILE A 124 -27.63 13.39 6.08
N GLN A 125 -27.32 12.39 6.92
CA GLN A 125 -28.01 12.21 8.19
C GLN A 125 -27.78 13.38 9.15
N ASN A 126 -26.56 13.92 9.20
CA ASN A 126 -26.23 15.06 10.04
C ASN A 126 -26.99 16.32 9.60
N GLU A 127 -27.04 16.58 8.29
CA GLU A 127 -27.84 17.67 7.71
C GLU A 127 -29.33 17.51 8.04
N LYS A 128 -29.86 16.29 7.94
CA LYS A 128 -31.26 16.01 8.30
C LYS A 128 -31.53 16.29 9.79
N LEU A 129 -30.67 15.78 10.68
CA LEU A 129 -30.82 15.96 12.13
C LEU A 129 -30.68 17.44 12.53
N THR A 130 -29.77 18.18 11.90
CA THR A 130 -29.61 19.62 12.15
C THR A 130 -30.83 20.41 11.67
N ALA A 131 -31.43 20.03 10.53
CA ALA A 131 -32.68 20.61 10.05
C ALA A 131 -33.84 20.32 11.01
N GLU A 132 -34.00 19.06 11.46
CA GLU A 132 -35.02 18.66 12.44
C GLU A 132 -34.86 19.42 13.75
N LYS A 133 -33.63 19.51 14.28
CA LYS A 133 -33.34 20.28 15.50
C LYS A 133 -33.71 21.76 15.35
N LYS A 134 -33.48 22.35 14.17
CA LYS A 134 -33.84 23.74 13.87
C LYS A 134 -35.36 23.94 13.76
N GLN A 135 -36.09 22.96 13.27
CA GLN A 135 -37.56 22.99 13.26
C GLN A 135 -38.10 22.87 14.69
N LEU A 136 -37.62 21.88 15.44
CA LEU A 136 -38.03 21.64 16.82
C LEU A 136 -37.74 22.84 17.73
N SER A 137 -36.59 23.50 17.55
CA SER A 137 -36.24 24.70 18.34
C SER A 137 -37.18 25.88 18.05
N LYS A 138 -37.63 26.05 16.81
CA LYS A 138 -38.65 27.05 16.45
C LYS A 138 -39.99 26.74 17.10
N ASP A 139 -40.40 25.48 17.12
CA ASP A 139 -41.67 25.07 17.72
C ASP A 139 -41.66 25.19 19.25
N VAL A 140 -40.52 24.88 19.88
CA VAL A 140 -40.30 25.16 21.30
C VAL A 140 -40.37 26.67 21.58
N LEU A 141 -39.79 27.51 20.72
CA LEU A 141 -39.88 28.97 20.87
C LEU A 141 -41.34 29.47 20.78
N LYS A 142 -42.10 28.96 19.80
CA LYS A 142 -43.53 29.27 19.65
C LYS A 142 -44.32 28.84 20.88
N MET A 143 -44.12 27.61 21.36
CA MET A 143 -44.77 27.13 22.58
C MET A 143 -44.46 28.03 23.78
N LYS A 144 -43.18 28.38 23.98
CA LYS A 144 -42.77 29.31 25.04
C LYS A 144 -43.48 30.66 24.92
N PHE A 145 -43.59 31.19 23.70
CA PHE A 145 -44.31 32.44 23.45
C PHE A 145 -45.80 32.35 23.83
N TYR A 146 -46.49 31.27 23.43
CA TYR A 146 -47.88 31.04 23.80
C TYR A 146 -48.08 30.89 25.32
N PHE A 147 -47.16 30.20 26.00
CA PHE A 147 -47.19 30.08 27.46
C PHE A 147 -47.05 31.44 28.17
N VAL A 148 -46.16 32.32 27.70
CA VAL A 148 -46.01 33.68 28.26
C VAL A 148 -47.27 34.52 28.02
N LEU A 149 -47.84 34.44 26.81
CA LEU A 149 -49.09 35.16 26.48
C LEU A 149 -50.26 34.72 27.36
N LEU A 150 -50.41 33.40 27.58
CA LEU A 150 -51.43 32.84 28.46
C LEU A 150 -51.28 33.35 29.90
N PHE A 151 -50.04 33.38 30.43
CA PHE A 151 -49.75 33.91 31.76
C PHE A 151 -50.14 35.38 31.91
N LEU A 152 -49.87 36.21 30.89
CA LEU A 152 -50.26 37.62 30.89
C LEU A 152 -51.78 37.81 30.91
N ILE A 153 -52.52 37.00 30.15
CA ILE A 153 -53.99 37.05 30.13
C ILE A 153 -54.56 36.68 31.51
N ILE A 154 -54.05 35.63 32.13
CA ILE A 154 -54.47 35.20 33.47
C ILE A 154 -54.16 36.29 34.51
N ALA A 155 -52.96 36.87 34.48
CA ALA A 155 -52.57 37.96 35.37
C ALA A 155 -53.47 39.21 35.19
N PHE A 156 -53.82 39.55 33.95
CA PHE A 156 -54.72 40.66 33.65
C PHE A 156 -56.16 40.41 34.14
N LEU A 157 -56.70 39.19 33.95
CA LEU A 157 -58.01 38.81 34.45
C LEU A 157 -58.07 38.86 35.99
N LEU A 158 -57.03 38.34 36.67
CA LEU A 158 -56.91 38.41 38.13
C LEU A 158 -56.85 39.86 38.63
N TYR A 159 -56.08 40.72 37.97
CA TYR A 159 -56.01 42.15 38.29
C TYR A 159 -57.39 42.82 38.18
N LYS A 160 -58.14 42.53 37.12
CA LYS A 160 -59.49 43.09 36.91
C LYS A 160 -60.48 42.61 37.99
N ILE A 161 -60.41 41.34 38.40
CA ILE A 161 -61.26 40.80 39.47
C ILE A 161 -60.93 41.46 40.82
N LEU A 162 -59.64 41.61 41.15
CA LEU A 162 -59.21 42.26 42.40
C LEU A 162 -59.65 43.73 42.46
N LYS A 163 -59.53 44.48 41.35
CA LYS A 163 -59.98 45.87 41.27
C LYS A 163 -61.50 46.01 41.38
N LYS A 164 -62.28 45.06 40.83
CA LYS A 164 -63.75 45.05 40.95
C LYS A 164 -64.21 44.81 42.41
N LYS A 165 -63.48 44.00 43.18
CA LYS A 165 -63.78 43.73 44.59
C LYS A 165 -63.51 44.92 45.52
N GLN A 166 -62.64 45.86 45.13
CA GLN A 166 -62.36 47.09 45.89
C GLN A 166 -63.34 48.25 45.58
N SER A 167 -64.28 48.06 44.64
CA SER A 167 -65.26 49.05 44.20
C SER A 167 -66.70 48.70 44.64
N VAL A 168 -66.86 47.73 45.53
CA VAL A 168 -68.11 47.37 46.23
C VAL A 168 -67.86 47.57 47.71
#